data_AF-A0A5S3QMA5-F1
#
_entry.id   AF-A0A5S3QMA5-F1
#
_cell.length_a   1.000
_cell.length_b   1.000
_cell.length_c   1.000
_cell.angle_alpha   90.00
_cell.angle_beta   90.00
_cell.angle_gamma   90.00
#
_symmetry.space_group_name_H-M   'P 1'
#
loop_
_entity.id
_entity.type
_entity.pdbx_description
1 polymer ?
#
loop_
_entity_poly.entity_id
_entity_poly.type
_entity_poly.pdbx_seq_one_letter_code
_entity_poly.pdbx_strand_id
1 'polypeptide(L)' 'MTTYIAQFTAKHRIIQIEQNSIFTWRQESGEIDDALLENKIKRESALHFYQLVAGKDYPVIQDDIRITVWKTLPFNG' A
#
# COMPACT_ATOMS: atom_id res chain seq x y z
N MET A 1 -21.29 -3.30 -2.52
CA MET A 1 -19.91 -3.27 -3.02
C MET A 1 -19.56 -1.84 -3.33
N THR A 2 -18.64 -1.26 -2.56
CA THR A 2 -18.28 0.15 -2.60
C THR A 2 -16.81 0.26 -2.98
N THR A 3 -16.47 1.20 -3.87
CA THR A 3 -15.06 1.52 -4.16
C THR A 3 -14.59 2.48 -3.09
N TYR A 4 -13.39 2.23 -2.55
CA TYR A 4 -12.74 3.07 -1.56
C TYR A 4 -11.40 3.56 -2.10
N ILE A 5 -10.94 4.66 -1.54
CA ILE A 5 -9.64 5.25 -1.82
C ILE A 5 -8.91 5.50 -0.50
N ALA A 6 -7.62 5.15 -0.45
CA ALA A 6 -6.75 5.31 0.70
C ALA A 6 -5.55 6.15 0.33
N GLN A 7 -5.27 7.18 1.13
CA GLN A 7 -3.97 7.83 1.14
C GLN A 7 -3.02 7.03 2.03
N PHE A 8 -1.85 6.67 1.49
CA PHE A 8 -0.86 5.93 2.26
C PHE A 8 0.57 6.41 1.98
N THR A 9 1.43 6.15 2.96
CA THR A 9 2.89 6.17 2.80
C THR A 9 3.44 4.76 2.95
N ALA A 10 4.35 4.36 2.06
CA ALA A 10 5.16 3.17 2.24
C ALA A 10 6.63 3.55 2.48
N LYS A 11 7.27 2.83 3.40
CA LYS A 11 8.69 2.95 3.71
C LYS A 11 9.34 1.58 3.66
N HIS A 12 10.37 1.44 2.85
CA HIS A 12 11.21 0.25 2.88
C HIS A 12 12.34 0.45 3.90
N ARG A 13 12.70 -0.62 4.61
CA ARG A 13 13.73 -0.60 5.66
C ARG A 13 15.10 -0.16 5.17
N ILE A 14 15.52 -0.71 4.02
CA ILE A 14 16.84 -0.47 3.41
C ILE A 14 16.80 0.64 2.35
N ILE A 15 15.85 0.57 1.42
CA ILE A 15 15.71 1.55 0.33
C ILE A 15 15.18 2.86 0.93
N GLN A 16 16.03 3.89 0.97
CA GLN A 16 15.74 5.20 1.57
C GLN A 16 14.81 6.08 0.71
N ILE A 17 13.75 5.50 0.15
CA ILE A 17 12.75 6.17 -0.67
C ILE A 17 11.39 5.97 -0.02
N GLU A 18 10.66 7.06 0.18
CA GLU A 18 9.30 7.05 0.69
C GLU A 18 8.31 7.12 -0.47
N GLN A 19 7.43 6.13 -0.58
CA GLN A 19 6.34 6.14 -1.54
C GLN A 19 5.14 6.87 -0.92
N ASN A 20 4.83 8.05 -1.43
CA ASN A 20 3.58 8.76 -1.13
C ASN A 20 2.58 8.49 -2.25
N SER A 21 1.45 7.84 -1.94
CA SER A 21 0.54 7.42 -2.99
C SER A 21 -0.90 7.23 -2.53
N ILE A 22 -1.74 6.87 -3.50
CA ILE A 22 -3.16 6.59 -3.34
C ILE A 22 -3.43 5.16 -3.79
N PHE A 23 -4.23 4.42 -3.03
CA PHE A 23 -4.65 3.07 -3.34
C PHE A 23 -6.17 3.01 -3.47
N THR A 24 -6.68 2.42 -4.55
CA THR A 24 -8.10 2.19 -4.75
C THR A 24 -8.41 0.70 -4.65
N TRP A 25 -9.48 0.35 -3.95
CA TRP A 25 -9.95 -1.04 -3.88
C TRP A 25 -11.47 -1.08 -3.80
N ARG A 26 -12.04 -2.26 -4.02
CA ARG A 26 -13.46 -2.53 -3.82
C ARG A 26 -13.63 -3.41 -2.60
N GLN A 27 -14.60 -3.07 -1.76
CA GLN A 27 -14.96 -3.87 -0.59
C GLN A 27 -16.47 -4.15 -0.60
N GLU A 28 -16.83 -5.34 -0.12
CA GLU A 28 -18.20 -5.62 0.27
C GLU A 28 -18.53 -4.87 1.58
N SER A 29 -19.82 -4.78 1.91
CA SER A 29 -20.29 -4.02 3.07
C SER A 29 -19.55 -4.44 4.35
N GLY A 30 -19.16 -3.48 5.18
CA GLY A 30 -18.42 -3.73 6.41
C GLY A 30 -17.52 -2.55 6.78
N GLU A 31 -16.94 -2.60 7.98
CA GLU A 31 -15.92 -1.65 8.40
C GLU A 31 -14.60 -1.89 7.67
N ILE A 32 -13.77 -0.86 7.56
CA ILE A 32 -12.43 -0.99 6.98
C ILE A 32 -11.51 -1.52 8.09
N ASP A 33 -10.95 -2.70 7.87
CA ASP A 33 -9.89 -3.24 8.71
C ASP A 33 -8.54 -2.73 8.21
N ASP A 34 -7.91 -1.86 9.00
CA ASP A 34 -6.63 -1.22 8.65
C ASP A 34 -5.52 -2.24 8.43
N ALA A 35 -5.46 -3.33 9.21
CA ALA A 35 -4.43 -4.35 9.05
C ALA A 35 -4.60 -5.13 7.74
N LEU A 36 -5.84 -5.43 7.36
CA LEU A 36 -6.13 -6.06 6.06
C LEU A 36 -5.82 -5.10 4.91
N LEU A 37 -6.16 -3.82 5.05
CA LEU A 37 -5.88 -2.79 4.05
C LEU A 37 -4.38 -2.58 3.86
N GLU A 38 -3.61 -2.46 4.95
CA GLU A 38 -2.16 -2.33 4.91
C GLU A 38 -1.50 -3.52 4.21
N ASN A 39 -1.90 -4.75 4.56
CA ASN A 39 -1.38 -5.95 3.91
C ASN A 39 -1.73 -6.01 2.43
N LYS A 40 -2.93 -5.53 2.06
CA LYS A 40 -3.35 -5.44 0.66
C LYS A 40 -2.52 -4.43 -0.12
N ILE A 41 -2.35 -3.21 0.42
CA ILE A 41 -1.50 -2.16 -0.18
C ILE A 41 -0.07 -2.66 -0.34
N LYS A 42 0.47 -3.34 0.68
CA LYS A 42 1.81 -3.91 0.65
C LYS A 42 1.97 -4.91 -0.49
N ARG A 43 1.03 -5.86 -0.62
CA ARG A 43 1.03 -6.91 -1.65
C ARG A 43 0.82 -6.38 -3.06
N GLU A 44 -0.12 -5.45 -3.23
CA GLU A 44 -0.62 -5.07 -4.56
C GLU A 44 0.02 -3.78 -5.10
N SER A 45 0.70 -3.00 -4.25
CA SER A 45 1.34 -1.74 -4.66
C SER A 45 2.80 -1.64 -4.22
N ALA A 46 3.05 -1.57 -2.91
CA ALA A 46 4.35 -1.13 -2.41
C ALA A 46 5.49 -2.10 -2.75
N LEU A 47 5.23 -3.42 -2.69
CA LEU A 47 6.22 -4.44 -3.08
C LEU A 47 6.69 -4.22 -4.52
N HIS A 48 5.76 -4.02 -5.45
CA HIS A 48 6.08 -3.82 -6.86
C HIS A 48 6.79 -2.49 -7.10
N PHE A 49 6.38 -1.42 -6.41
CA PHE A 49 7.09 -0.15 -6.47
C PHE A 49 8.56 -0.29 -6.08
N TYR A 50 8.84 -0.91 -4.93
CA TYR A 50 10.22 -1.08 -4.47
C TYR A 50 11.03 -2.05 -5.33
N GLN A 51 10.42 -3.10 -5.88
CA GLN A 51 11.08 -3.98 -6.86
C GLN A 51 11.49 -3.21 -8.12
N LEU A 52 10.64 -2.31 -8.62
CA LEU A 52 10.97 -1.48 -9.79
C LEU A 52 12.10 -0.51 -9.49
N VAL A 53 12.13 0.08 -8.29
CA VAL A 53 13.14 1.07 -7.90
C VAL A 53 14.48 0.43 -7.54
N ALA A 54 14.49 -0.72 -6.87
CA ALA A 54 15.71 -1.42 -6.46
C ALA A 54 16.39 -2.18 -7.59
N GLY A 55 15.67 -2.50 -8.67
CA GLY A 55 16.20 -3.29 -9.78
C GLY A 55 16.63 -4.70 -9.34
N LYS A 56 17.84 -5.11 -9.70
CA LYS A 56 18.41 -6.44 -9.38
C LYS A 56 19.38 -6.42 -8.21
N ASP A 57 19.66 -5.24 -7.64
CA ASP A 57 20.76 -5.06 -6.70
C ASP A 57 20.39 -5.49 -5.28
N TYR A 58 19.09 -5.49 -4.94
CA TYR A 58 18.60 -5.83 -3.62
C TYR A 58 17.32 -6.67 -3.65
N PRO A 59 17.25 -7.77 -2.87
CA PRO A 59 16.00 -8.50 -2.70
C PRO A 59 15.01 -7.65 -1.90
N VAL A 60 13.83 -7.43 -2.46
CA VAL A 60 12.73 -6.72 -1.81
C VAL A 60 11.72 -7.74 -1.30
N ILE A 61 11.52 -7.78 0.02
CA ILE A 61 10.52 -8.63 0.68
C ILE A 61 9.48 -7.78 1.40
N GLN A 62 8.29 -8.34 1.61
CA GLN A 62 7.17 -7.64 2.23
C GLN A 62 7.44 -7.21 3.68
N ASP A 63 8.18 -8.01 4.44
CA ASP A 63 8.48 -7.71 5.84
C ASP A 63 9.34 -6.46 6.02
N ASP A 64 10.11 -6.08 4.98
CA ASP A 64 10.91 -4.86 5.00
C ASP A 64 10.11 -3.61 4.64
N ILE A 65 8.83 -3.75 4.28
CA ILE A 65 7.97 -2.63 3.89
C ILE A 65 6.99 -2.33 5.02
N ARG A 66 6.99 -1.09 5.49
CA ARG A 66 6.00 -0.56 6.42
C ARG A 66 5.01 0.33 5.68
N ILE A 67 3.73 0.03 5.82
CA ILE A 67 2.64 0.86 5.31
C ILE A 67 2.13 1.74 6.46
N THR A 68 1.66 2.94 6.13
CA THR A 68 0.88 3.77 7.03
C THR A 68 -0.25 4.36 6.22
N VAL A 69 -1.47 3.98 6.54
CA VAL A 69 -2.69 4.54 5.95
C VAL A 69 -3.08 5.78 6.74
N TRP A 70 -3.25 6.90 6.04
CA TRP A 70 -3.55 8.18 6.67
C TRP A 70 -5.04 8.50 6.66
N LYS A 71 -5.69 8.22 5.53
CA LYS A 71 -7.10 8.54 5.30
C LYS A 71 -7.71 7.53 4.35
N THR A 72 -8.96 7.15 4.62
CA THR A 72 -9.77 6.32 3.74
C THR A 72 -11.11 6.99 3.51
N LEU A 73 -11.64 6.93 2.30
CA LEU A 73 -12.98 7.44 1.99
C LEU A 73 -13.65 6.66 0.84
N PRO A 74 -14.98 6.59 0.79
CA PRO A 74 -15.70 6.06 -0.37
C PRO A 74 -15.39 6.89 -1.61
N PHE A 75 -15.17 6.21 -2.73
CA PHE A 75 -14.86 6.81 -4.03
C PHE A 75 -15.92 6.41 -5.05
N ASN A 76 -16.61 7.39 -5.64
CA ASN A 76 -17.72 7.15 -6.56
C ASN A 76 -17.35 7.25 -8.05
N GLY A 77 -16.08 7.50 -8.38
CA GLY A 77 -15.66 7.79 -9.76
C GLY A 77 -15.78 9.27 -10.07
#